data_AF-A0A2V9A6J6-F1
#
_entry.id   AF-A0A2V9A6J6-F1
#
_cell.length_a   1.000
_cell.length_b   1.000
_cell.length_c   1.000
_cell.angle_alpha   90.00
_cell.angle_beta   90.00
_cell.angle_gamma   90.00
#
_symmetry.space_group_name_H-M   'P 1'
#
loop_
_entity.id
_entity.type
_entity.pdbx_description
1 polymer ?
#
loop_
_entity_poly.entity_id
_entity_poly.type
_entity_poly.pdbx_seq_one_letter_code
_entity_poly.pdbx_strand_id
1 'polypeptide(L)'
;MPNLYFCQPHAKNQGMLRAVLSVNECETVVRQHPATYVGEDFPCLGKDPAAANDFAVIRFNPEEKTGAWRPGYYRVDSDLNQLNESLLALSR
;
A
#
# COMPACT_ATOMS: atom_id res chain seq x y z
N MET A 1 -6.71 5.57 -9.91
CA MET A 1 -7.20 4.62 -8.92
C MET A 1 -6.00 3.91 -8.29
N PRO A 2 -5.56 4.33 -7.10
CA PRO A 2 -4.40 3.75 -6.45
C PRO A 2 -4.51 2.25 -6.25
N ASN A 3 -3.43 1.52 -6.52
CA ASN A 3 -3.38 0.07 -6.35
C ASN A 3 -2.72 -0.28 -5.04
N LEU A 4 -3.37 -1.13 -4.24
CA LEU A 4 -2.83 -1.62 -2.98
C LEU A 4 -2.34 -3.06 -3.13
N TYR A 5 -1.08 -3.29 -2.78
CA TYR A 5 -0.41 -4.58 -2.84
C TYR A 5 -0.05 -5.07 -1.44
N PHE A 6 -0.20 -6.37 -1.19
CA PHE A 6 0.39 -7.03 -0.02
C PHE A 6 1.72 -7.67 -0.42
N CYS A 7 2.74 -7.39 0.38
CA CYS A 7 4.08 -7.93 0.25
C CYS A 7 4.31 -8.89 1.42
N GLN A 8 4.59 -10.15 1.09
CA GLN A 8 4.83 -11.19 2.09
C GLN A 8 6.17 -11.86 1.81
N PRO A 9 7.28 -11.27 2.28
CA PRO A 9 8.63 -11.77 2.05
C PRO A 9 8.82 -13.23 2.47
N HIS A 10 8.19 -13.66 3.57
CA HIS A 10 8.25 -15.07 4.03
C HIS A 10 7.67 -16.05 3.00
N ALA A 11 6.66 -15.63 2.25
CA ALA A 11 6.00 -16.43 1.21
C ALA A 11 6.63 -16.21 -0.18
N LYS A 12 7.73 -15.46 -0.29
CA LYS A 12 8.33 -15.00 -1.55
C LYS A 12 7.33 -14.27 -2.47
N ASN A 13 6.29 -13.66 -1.87
CA ASN A 13 5.29 -12.90 -2.61
C ASN A 13 5.68 -11.43 -2.62
N GLN A 14 6.13 -10.95 -3.77
CA GLN A 14 6.71 -9.61 -3.92
C GLN A 14 5.68 -8.53 -4.26
N GLY A 15 4.39 -8.79 -4.10
CA GLY A 15 3.34 -7.80 -4.32
C GLY A 15 2.13 -8.41 -5.01
N MET A 16 1.20 -8.93 -4.21
CA MET A 16 -0.10 -9.36 -4.71
C MET A 16 -1.08 -8.19 -4.64
N LEU A 17 -1.66 -7.81 -5.78
CA LEU A 17 -2.72 -6.80 -5.82
C LEU A 17 -3.89 -7.26 -4.95
N ARG A 18 -4.26 -6.45 -3.96
CA ARG A 18 -5.36 -6.72 -3.04
C ARG A 18 -6.58 -5.89 -3.32
N ALA A 19 -6.37 -4.62 -3.66
CA ALA A 19 -7.46 -3.69 -3.91
C ALA A 19 -7.04 -2.63 -4.93
N VAL A 20 -8.01 -2.15 -5.68
CA VAL A 20 -7.91 -0.94 -6.50
C VAL A 20 -8.83 0.07 -5.83
N LEU A 21 -8.25 1.12 -5.27
CA LEU A 21 -8.97 2.11 -4.48
C LEU A 21 -9.25 3.36 -5.33
N SER A 22 -10.31 4.08 -5.00
CA SER A 22 -10.40 5.50 -5.31
C SER A 22 -9.47 6.30 -4.40
N VAL A 23 -9.18 7.55 -4.77
CA VAL A 23 -8.35 8.43 -3.93
C VAL A 23 -9.00 8.66 -2.56
N ASN A 24 -10.32 8.78 -2.49
CA ASN A 24 -11.06 9.00 -1.24
C ASN A 24 -11.02 7.77 -0.31
N GLU A 25 -11.14 6.56 -0.87
CA GLU A 25 -10.96 5.33 -0.11
C GLU A 25 -9.53 5.22 0.41
N CYS A 26 -8.53 5.56 -0.42
CA CYS A 26 -7.13 5.60 0.00
C CYS A 26 -6.90 6.57 1.17
N GLU A 27 -7.48 7.78 1.12
CA GLU A 27 -7.40 8.73 2.24
C GLU A 27 -8.04 8.18 3.50
N THR A 28 -9.14 7.42 3.38
CA THR A 28 -9.80 6.78 4.52
C THR A 28 -8.93 5.67 5.12
N VAL A 29 -8.31 4.84 4.28
CA VAL A 29 -7.36 3.80 4.73
C VAL A 29 -6.17 4.45 5.43
N VAL A 30 -5.56 5.48 4.83
CA VAL A 30 -4.32 6.08 5.37
C VAL A 30 -4.55 6.84 6.68
N ARG A 31 -5.77 7.32 6.95
CA ARG A 31 -6.13 7.88 8.27
C ARG A 31 -6.06 6.84 9.39
N GLN A 32 -6.33 5.57 9.09
CA GLN A 32 -6.26 4.47 10.06
C GLN A 32 -4.88 3.81 10.06
N HIS A 33 -4.26 3.74 8.89
CA HIS A 33 -3.02 3.02 8.63
C HIS A 33 -2.03 3.96 7.94
N PRO A 34 -1.19 4.69 8.70
CA PRO A 34 -0.29 5.69 8.14
C PRO A 34 0.56 5.13 6.99
N ALA A 35 0.72 5.96 5.95
CA ALA A 35 1.49 5.60 4.78
C ALA A 35 2.63 6.60 4.54
N THR A 36 3.82 6.07 4.25
CA THR A 36 5.04 6.82 4.02
C THR A 36 5.48 6.69 2.57
N TYR A 37 5.77 7.81 1.90
CA TYR A 37 6.29 7.79 0.53
C TYR A 37 7.69 7.15 0.50
N VAL A 38 7.89 6.15 -0.36
CA VAL A 38 9.15 5.38 -0.45
C VAL A 38 9.87 5.53 -1.79
N GLY A 39 9.30 6.25 -2.75
CA GLY A 39 9.94 6.54 -4.04
C GLY A 39 9.14 6.06 -5.24
N GLU A 40 9.74 6.13 -6.42
CA GLU A 40 9.12 5.75 -7.69
C GLU A 40 9.31 4.26 -8.03
N ASP A 41 10.22 3.59 -7.33
CA ASP A 41 10.51 2.17 -7.49
C ASP A 41 9.75 1.31 -6.48
N PHE A 42 9.39 0.09 -6.88
CA PHE A 42 8.75 -0.85 -5.98
C PHE A 42 9.69 -1.19 -4.80
N PRO A 43 9.22 -1.10 -3.55
CA PRO A 43 10.09 -1.33 -2.39
C PRO A 43 10.65 -2.75 -2.39
N CYS A 44 11.98 -2.85 -2.52
CA CYS A 44 12.68 -4.13 -2.57
C CYS A 44 12.74 -4.79 -1.19
N LEU A 45 12.23 -6.03 -1.10
CA LEU A 45 12.16 -6.82 0.13
C LEU A 45 13.53 -7.23 0.71
N GLY A 46 14.63 -7.06 -0.02
CA GLY A 46 15.91 -7.70 0.29
C GLY A 46 16.98 -6.81 0.94
N LYS A 47 16.77 -5.50 1.06
CA LYS A 47 17.81 -4.56 1.54
C LYS A 47 17.52 -3.93 2.90
N ASP A 48 16.31 -4.10 3.42
CA ASP A 48 15.90 -3.48 4.67
C ASP A 48 15.71 -4.56 5.74
N PRO A 49 16.36 -4.49 6.92
CA PRO A 49 16.11 -5.40 8.03
C PRO A 49 14.64 -5.41 8.48
N ALA A 50 13.89 -4.32 8.22
CA ALA A 50 12.45 -4.23 8.46
C ALA A 50 11.58 -4.92 7.38
N ALA A 51 12.19 -5.47 6.32
CA ALA A 51 11.52 -6.21 5.25
C ALA A 51 11.42 -7.72 5.53
N ALA A 52 11.73 -8.17 6.75
CA ALA A 52 11.39 -9.54 7.18
C ALA A 52 9.89 -9.71 7.49
N ASN A 53 9.19 -8.61 7.75
CA ASN A 53 7.77 -8.62 8.09
C ASN A 53 6.88 -8.35 6.88
N ASP A 54 5.64 -8.84 6.96
CA ASP A 54 4.59 -8.54 5.99
C ASP A 54 4.26 -7.05 6.00
N PHE A 55 4.05 -6.46 4.82
CA PHE A 55 3.68 -5.05 4.69
C PHE A 55 2.84 -4.80 3.45
N ALA A 56 2.21 -3.64 3.37
CA ALA A 56 1.44 -3.23 2.21
C ALA A 56 2.07 -2.02 1.51
N VAL A 57 1.81 -1.93 0.21
CA VAL A 57 2.30 -0.84 -0.64
C VAL A 57 1.14 -0.29 -1.44
N ILE A 58 0.99 1.03 -1.46
CA ILE A 58 0.05 1.72 -2.32
C ILE A 58 0.84 2.34 -3.47
N ARG A 59 0.42 2.07 -4.70
CA ARG A 59 0.96 2.68 -5.92
C ARG A 59 -0.01 3.72 -6.44
N PHE A 60 0.49 4.94 -6.62
CA PHE A 60 -0.17 6.02 -7.35
C PHE A 60 0.46 6.14 -8.73
N ASN A 61 -0.34 6.04 -9.79
CA ASN A 61 0.15 6.15 -11.16
C ASN A 61 0.29 7.63 -11.56
N PRO A 62 1.28 7.99 -12.41
CA PRO A 62 1.47 9.37 -12.88
C PRO A 62 0.27 9.93 -13.65
N GLU A 63 -0.52 9.06 -14.28
CA GLU A 63 -1.71 9.41 -15.06
C GLU A 63 -2.91 9.76 -14.19
N GLU A 64 -2.84 9.48 -12.89
CA GLU A 64 -3.89 9.79 -11.94
C GLU A 64 -3.74 11.23 -11.47
N LYS A 65 -4.77 12.06 -11.66
CA LYS A 65 -4.82 13.41 -11.07
C LYS A 65 -4.96 13.29 -9.55
N THR A 66 -3.84 13.13 -8.87
CA THR A 66 -3.78 12.90 -7.44
C THR A 66 -3.34 14.19 -6.76
N GLY A 67 -4.26 15.14 -6.62
CA GLY A 67 -3.94 16.53 -6.22
C GLY A 67 -3.05 16.64 -4.98
N ALA A 68 -3.22 15.76 -3.98
CA ALA A 68 -2.42 15.72 -2.76
C ALA A 68 -1.34 14.63 -2.72
N TRP A 69 -1.38 13.67 -3.67
CA TRP A 69 -0.48 12.50 -3.64
C TRP A 69 0.50 12.58 -4.80
N ARG A 70 1.78 12.48 -4.48
CA ARG A 70 2.87 12.34 -5.46
C ARG A 70 2.80 10.93 -6.09
N PRO A 71 2.93 10.80 -7.42
CA PRO A 71 3.05 9.50 -8.08
C PRO A 71 4.20 8.68 -7.51
N GLY A 72 4.06 7.35 -7.53
CA GLY A 72 5.02 6.41 -6.98
C GLY A 72 4.43 5.51 -5.90
N TYR A 73 5.28 5.02 -5.01
CA TYR A 73 4.95 4.01 -4.02
C TYR A 73 4.95 4.58 -2.60
N TYR A 74 4.00 4.11 -1.81
CA TYR A 74 3.86 4.42 -0.39
C TYR A 74 3.81 3.11 0.39
N ARG A 75 4.66 2.97 1.40
CA ARG A 75 4.59 1.85 2.34
C ARG A 75 3.53 2.17 3.39
N VAL A 76 2.64 1.22 3.64
CA VAL A 76 1.64 1.29 4.72
C VAL A 76 2.20 0.53 5.91
N ASP A 77 2.41 1.24 7.01
CA ASP A 77 2.94 0.66 8.25
C ASP A 77 1.80 0.14 9.10
N SER A 78 1.26 -1.03 8.72
CA SER A 78 0.18 -1.70 9.43
C SER A 78 0.24 -3.22 9.26
N ASP A 79 -0.39 -3.93 10.19
CA ASP A 79 -0.63 -5.37 10.10
C ASP A 79 -1.58 -5.67 8.92
N LEU A 80 -1.24 -6.66 8.10
CA LEU A 80 -2.02 -6.99 6.91
C LEU A 80 -3.46 -7.43 7.20
N ASN A 81 -3.71 -8.06 8.36
CA ASN A 81 -5.07 -8.46 8.72
C ASN A 81 -5.91 -7.24 9.09
N GLN A 82 -5.36 -6.31 9.89
CA GLN A 82 -6.05 -5.07 10.23
C GLN A 82 -6.33 -4.21 9.00
N LEU A 83 -5.36 -4.11 8.09
CA LEU A 83 -5.55 -3.42 6.82
C LEU A 83 -6.63 -4.10 5.97
N ASN A 84 -6.66 -5.44 5.92
CA ASN A 84 -7.68 -6.18 5.19
C ASN A 84 -9.09 -5.96 5.77
N GLU A 85 -9.25 -5.90 7.10
CA GLU A 85 -10.53 -5.54 7.73
C GLU A 85 -11.00 -4.13 7.35
N SER A 86 -10.10 -3.14 7.35
CA SER A 86 -10.42 -1.78 6.90
C SER A 86 -10.84 -1.75 5.43
N LEU A 87 -10.20 -2.55 4.56
CA LEU A 87 -10.58 -2.66 3.15
C LEU A 87 -11.96 -3.29 2.98
N LEU A 88 -12.29 -4.31 3.77
CA LEU A 88 -13.61 -4.94 3.76
C LEU A 88 -14.71 -3.97 4.24
N ALA A 89 -14.40 -3.10 5.20
CA ALA A 89 -15.33 -2.09 5.69
C ALA A 89 -15.65 -1.02 4.63
N LEU A 90 -14.76 -0.76 3.67
CA LEU A 90 -14.99 0.19 2.56
C LEU A 90 -15.90 -0.38 1.47
N SER A 91 -15.97 -1.71 1.35
CA SER A 91 -16.81 -2.40 0.36
C SER A 91 -18.25 -2.61 0.84
N ARG A 92 -18.61 -2.14 2.04
CA ARG A 92 -19.96 -2.22 2.63
C ARG A 92 -20.66 -0.87 2.57
#